data_AF-A0A946BNU6-F1
#
_entry.id   AF-A0A946BNU6-F1
#
_cell.length_a   1.000
_cell.length_b   1.000
_cell.length_c   1.000
_cell.angle_alpha   90.00
_cell.angle_beta   90.00
_cell.angle_gamma   90.00
#
_symmetry.space_group_name_H-M   'P 1'
#
loop_
_entity.id
_entity.type
_entity.pdbx_description
1 polymer ?
#
loop_
_entity_poly.entity_id
_entity_poly.type
_entity_poly.pdbx_seq_one_letter_code
_entity_poly.pdbx_strand_id
1 'polypeptide(L)'
;MSAQMVRLNTVASNLANANNIASSEAQAYRAIKPVFSSIFAENFEESGLSSVQVDEIIKTGLAPSKEYKPDHPSANNEGYIFKSAVDTDEELIEMLDASRNFQNNIEVITTLRSLMLRTIDMGK
;
A
#
# COMPACT_ATOMS: atom_id res chain seq x y z
N MET A 1 4.19 3.75 -12.01
CA MET A 1 3.53 4.80 -11.19
C MET A 1 2.26 4.31 -10.51
N SER A 2 1.31 3.70 -11.24
CA SER A 2 0.07 3.13 -10.69
C SER A 2 0.31 2.20 -9.48
N ALA A 3 1.37 1.38 -9.52
CA ALA A 3 1.73 0.48 -8.44
C ALA A 3 1.97 1.18 -7.08
N GLN A 4 2.71 2.30 -7.06
CA GLN A 4 2.98 3.02 -5.81
C GLN A 4 1.73 3.74 -5.28
N MET A 5 0.84 4.19 -6.17
CA MET A 5 -0.45 4.75 -5.78
C MET A 5 -1.34 3.70 -5.12
N VAL A 6 -1.31 2.46 -5.62
CA VAL A 6 -2.05 1.34 -5.01
C VAL A 6 -1.45 0.99 -3.64
N ARG A 7 -0.12 0.92 -3.48
CA ARG A 7 0.52 0.78 -2.15
C ARG A 7 0.06 1.86 -1.18
N LEU A 8 0.07 3.12 -1.60
CA LEU A 8 -0.39 4.24 -0.75
C LEU A 8 -1.85 4.08 -0.32
N ASN A 9 -2.73 3.67 -1.24
CA ASN A 9 -4.15 3.47 -0.93
C ASN A 9 -4.37 2.28 0.02
N THR A 10 -3.66 1.16 -0.17
CA THR A 10 -3.78 0.00 0.73
C THR A 10 -3.28 0.33 2.12
N VAL A 11 -2.14 1.03 2.23
CA VAL A 11 -1.57 1.45 3.51
C VAL A 11 -2.45 2.46 4.22
N ALA A 12 -3.02 3.44 3.49
CA ALA A 12 -3.98 4.38 4.05
C ALA A 12 -5.24 3.67 4.59
N SER A 13 -5.71 2.63 3.88
CA SER A 13 -6.83 1.80 4.35
C SER A 13 -6.47 1.02 5.62
N ASN A 14 -5.26 0.45 5.68
CA ASN A 14 -4.75 -0.26 6.85
C ASN A 14 -4.69 0.66 8.06
N LEU A 15 -4.08 1.84 7.91
CA LEU A 15 -3.93 2.81 8.99
C LEU A 15 -5.29 3.34 9.48
N ALA A 16 -6.24 3.57 8.57
CA ALA A 16 -7.60 3.99 8.92
C ALA A 16 -8.34 2.93 9.75
N ASN A 17 -8.06 1.64 9.51
CA ASN A 17 -8.69 0.52 10.22
C ASN A 17 -7.83 -0.05 11.35
N ALA A 18 -6.63 0.48 11.61
CA ALA A 18 -5.69 -0.07 12.58
C ALA A 18 -6.22 -0.01 14.02
N ASN A 19 -7.02 1.01 14.34
CA ASN A 19 -7.64 1.18 15.67
C ASN A 19 -9.05 0.56 15.76
N ASN A 20 -9.50 -0.15 14.74
CA ASN A 20 -10.80 -0.79 14.77
C ASN A 20 -10.81 -1.98 15.74
N ILE A 21 -11.96 -2.21 16.36
CA ILE A 21 -12.16 -3.26 17.35
C ILE A 21 -13.38 -4.07 16.93
N ALA A 22 -13.24 -5.39 16.93
CA ALA A 22 -14.31 -6.33 16.61
C ALA A 22 -14.68 -7.20 17.81
N SER A 23 -15.91 -7.69 17.81
CA SER A 23 -16.43 -8.63 18.82
C SER A 23 -16.06 -10.09 18.51
N SER A 24 -15.51 -10.37 17.34
CA SER A 24 -15.03 -11.72 16.98
C SER A 24 -13.77 -11.66 16.12
N GLU A 25 -12.96 -12.71 16.18
CA GLU A 25 -11.72 -12.81 15.38
C GLU A 25 -12.00 -12.73 13.88
N ALA A 26 -13.10 -13.32 13.41
CA ALA A 26 -13.49 -13.32 12.01
C ALA A 26 -13.87 -11.91 11.49
N GLN A 27 -14.34 -11.04 12.39
CA GLN A 27 -14.70 -9.66 12.06
C GLN A 27 -13.55 -8.67 12.27
N ALA A 28 -12.48 -9.09 12.93
CA ALA A 28 -11.31 -8.23 13.12
C ALA A 28 -10.64 -7.92 11.79
N TYR A 29 -10.34 -6.64 11.58
CA TYR A 29 -9.69 -6.19 10.36
C TYR A 29 -8.27 -6.76 10.28
N ARG A 30 -7.85 -7.16 9.08
CA ARG A 30 -6.49 -7.63 8.79
C ARG A 30 -5.90 -6.73 7.73
N ALA A 31 -4.63 -6.35 7.90
CA ALA A 31 -3.95 -5.50 6.93
C ALA A 31 -4.01 -6.12 5.53
N ILE A 32 -4.31 -5.31 4.53
CA ILE A 32 -4.31 -5.70 3.12
C ILE A 32 -3.01 -5.24 2.45
N LYS A 33 -2.42 -6.10 1.61
CA LYS A 33 -1.20 -5.78 0.86
C LYS A 33 -1.38 -6.10 -0.63
N PRO A 34 -0.96 -5.22 -1.54
CA PRO A 34 -1.00 -5.47 -2.97
C PRO A 34 0.15 -6.39 -3.39
N VAL A 35 -0.17 -7.39 -4.20
CA VAL A 35 0.78 -8.26 -4.88
C VAL A 35 1.00 -7.71 -6.29
N PHE A 36 2.26 -7.55 -6.66
CA PHE A 36 2.66 -7.01 -7.94
C PHE A 36 3.24 -8.10 -8.82
N SER A 37 2.90 -8.08 -10.11
CA SER A 37 3.49 -8.91 -11.14
C SER A 37 4.21 -8.04 -12.18
N SER A 38 5.36 -8.53 -12.65
CA SER A 38 6.11 -7.88 -13.73
C SER A 38 5.51 -8.30 -15.08
N ILE A 39 5.18 -7.31 -15.90
CA ILE A 39 4.75 -7.52 -17.28
C ILE A 39 5.86 -7.03 -18.20
N PHE A 40 6.41 -7.95 -18.96
CA PHE A 40 7.37 -7.67 -20.01
C PHE A 40 6.62 -7.16 -21.25
N ALA A 41 7.12 -6.09 -21.88
CA ALA A 41 6.59 -5.67 -23.17
C ALA A 41 6.83 -6.75 -24.23
N GLU A 42 5.96 -6.84 -25.24
CA GLU A 42 6.10 -7.83 -26.33
C GLU A 42 7.48 -7.75 -27.03
N ASN A 43 8.10 -6.56 -27.05
CA ASN A 43 9.46 -6.31 -27.56
C ASN A 43 10.50 -6.15 -26.42
N PHE A 44 10.42 -6.96 -25.36
CA PHE A 44 11.31 -6.86 -24.21
C PHE A 44 12.80 -7.03 -24.59
N GLU A 45 13.12 -7.91 -25.55
CA GLU A 45 14.50 -8.14 -26.00
C GLU A 45 15.12 -6.92 -26.72
N GLU A 46 14.30 -6.07 -27.35
CA GLU A 46 14.76 -4.88 -28.07
C GLU A 46 14.72 -3.61 -27.22
N SER A 47 13.69 -3.46 -26.39
CA SER A 47 13.43 -2.24 -25.63
C SER A 47 13.94 -2.29 -24.19
N GLY A 48 14.14 -3.49 -23.63
CA GLY A 48 14.43 -3.68 -22.20
C GLY A 48 13.33 -3.18 -21.27
N LEU A 49 12.15 -2.83 -21.79
CA LEU A 49 11.08 -2.19 -21.02
C LEU A 49 10.23 -3.25 -20.29
N SER A 50 10.29 -3.21 -18.96
CA SER A 50 9.39 -3.95 -18.07
C SER A 50 8.47 -2.96 -17.35
N SER A 51 7.20 -3.33 -17.23
CA SER A 51 6.21 -2.62 -16.40
C SER A 51 5.79 -3.48 -15.21
N VAL A 52 5.12 -2.87 -14.24
CA VAL A 52 4.60 -3.56 -13.05
C VAL A 52 3.10 -3.32 -12.99
N GLN A 53 2.32 -4.40 -12.86
CA GLN A 53 0.88 -4.37 -12.68
C GLN A 53 0.50 -4.92 -11.31
N VAL A 54 -0.63 -4.45 -10.78
CA VAL A 54 -1.25 -5.04 -9.58
C VAL A 54 -1.96 -6.32 -10.01
N ASP A 55 -1.52 -7.44 -9.43
CA ASP A 55 -2.10 -8.74 -9.70
C ASP A 55 -3.30 -9.00 -8.78
N GLU A 56 -3.11 -8.79 -7.48
CA GLU A 56 -4.15 -9.01 -6.46
C GLU A 56 -3.91 -8.14 -5.21
N ILE A 57 -4.93 -7.92 -4.39
CA ILE A 57 -4.80 -7.37 -3.04
C ILE A 57 -5.19 -8.46 -2.04
N ILE A 58 -4.22 -8.94 -1.27
CA ILE A 58 -4.41 -10.04 -0.32
C ILE A 58 -4.50 -9.53 1.11
N LYS A 59 -5.24 -10.23 1.96
CA LYS A 59 -5.21 -10.01 3.41
C LYS A 59 -4.00 -10.70 4.01
N THR A 60 -3.35 -10.05 4.95
CA THR A 60 -2.21 -10.59 5.69
C THR A 60 -2.67 -11.72 6.63
N GLY A 61 -1.80 -12.71 6.82
CA GLY A 61 -2.05 -13.87 7.69
C GLY A 61 -1.87 -13.60 9.18
N LEU A 62 -1.63 -12.34 9.58
CA LEU A 62 -1.43 -11.97 10.99
C LEU A 62 -2.70 -12.22 11.79
N ALA A 63 -2.55 -12.89 12.94
CA ALA A 63 -3.64 -13.16 13.86
C ALA A 63 -4.02 -11.88 14.65
N PRO A 64 -5.31 -11.51 14.72
CA PRO A 64 -5.80 -10.42 15.56
C PRO A 64 -5.47 -10.64 17.03
N SER A 65 -5.03 -9.59 17.73
CA SER A 65 -4.75 -9.67 19.17
C SER A 65 -6.06 -9.63 19.98
N LYS A 66 -6.20 -10.56 20.94
CA LYS A 66 -7.36 -10.67 21.83
C LYS A 66 -7.04 -9.99 23.16
N GLU A 67 -7.89 -9.05 23.58
CA GLU A 67 -7.76 -8.35 24.87
C GLU A 67 -9.07 -8.49 25.67
N TYR A 68 -8.97 -8.69 26.98
CA TYR A 68 -10.13 -8.78 27.87
C TYR A 68 -10.52 -7.37 28.33
N LYS A 69 -11.69 -6.90 27.89
CA LYS A 69 -12.28 -5.60 28.27
C LYS A 69 -13.81 -5.74 28.40
N PRO A 70 -14.30 -6.26 29.53
CA PRO A 70 -15.73 -6.52 29.72
C PRO A 70 -16.60 -5.25 29.72
N ASP A 71 -16.02 -4.09 30.07
CA ASP A 71 -16.73 -2.81 30.09
C ASP A 71 -16.81 -2.12 28.71
N HIS A 72 -16.29 -2.74 27.64
CA HIS A 72 -16.25 -2.15 26.31
C HIS A 72 -17.53 -2.47 25.51
N PRO A 73 -18.18 -1.49 24.85
CA PRO A 73 -19.44 -1.72 24.13
C PRO A 73 -19.31 -2.69 22.93
N SER A 74 -18.10 -2.84 22.39
CA SER A 74 -17.77 -3.79 21.32
C SER A 74 -17.27 -5.15 21.82
N ALA A 75 -17.30 -5.40 23.14
CA ALA A 75 -16.92 -6.69 23.69
C ALA A 75 -17.95 -7.77 23.34
N ASN A 76 -17.50 -9.00 23.19
CA ASN A 76 -18.39 -10.14 23.03
C ASN A 76 -19.07 -10.52 24.36
N ASN A 77 -19.96 -11.52 24.33
CA ASN A 77 -20.67 -12.02 25.52
C ASN A 77 -19.72 -12.53 26.63
N GLU A 78 -18.46 -12.79 26.30
CA GLU A 78 -17.41 -13.24 27.24
C GLU A 78 -16.52 -12.08 27.74
N GLY A 79 -16.76 -10.83 27.31
CA GLY A 79 -15.97 -9.66 27.70
C GLY A 79 -14.66 -9.45 26.93
N TYR A 80 -14.47 -10.12 25.80
CA TYR A 80 -13.28 -9.99 24.95
C TYR A 80 -13.51 -9.07 23.76
N ILE A 81 -12.45 -8.36 23.40
CA ILE A 81 -12.33 -7.57 22.19
C ILE A 81 -11.20 -8.11 21.31
N PHE A 82 -11.35 -7.99 20.00
CA PHE A 82 -10.34 -8.36 19.01
C PHE A 82 -9.85 -7.09 18.32
N LYS A 83 -8.56 -6.79 18.48
CA LYS A 83 -7.91 -5.65 17.80
C LYS A 83 -7.58 -6.02 16.37
N SER A 84 -7.63 -5.05 15.46
CA SER A 84 -7.14 -5.20 14.10
C SER A 84 -5.71 -5.76 14.07
N ALA A 85 -5.45 -6.70 13.17
CA ALA A 85 -4.12 -7.23 12.88
C ALA A 85 -3.40 -6.28 11.90
N VAL A 86 -3.10 -5.07 12.37
CA VAL A 86 -2.37 -4.04 11.63
C VAL A 86 -1.28 -3.49 12.53
N ASP A 87 -0.04 -3.52 12.05
CA ASP A 87 1.08 -2.84 12.72
C ASP A 87 1.17 -1.41 12.19
N THR A 88 0.85 -0.42 13.03
CA THR A 88 0.87 0.98 12.62
C THR A 88 2.27 1.47 12.27
N ASP A 89 3.30 0.96 12.94
CA ASP A 89 4.67 1.41 12.73
C ASP A 89 5.17 0.91 11.38
N GLU A 90 4.90 -0.36 11.07
CA GLU A 90 5.21 -0.93 9.75
C GLU A 90 4.47 -0.20 8.62
N GLU A 91 3.16 0.03 8.77
CA GLU A 91 2.35 0.70 7.75
C GLU A 91 2.77 2.16 7.54
N LEU A 92 3.20 2.88 8.58
CA LEU A 92 3.72 4.24 8.43
C LEU A 92 5.06 4.27 7.68
N ILE A 93 5.94 3.30 7.93
CA ILE A 93 7.21 3.15 7.18
C ILE A 93 6.90 2.84 5.71
N GLU A 94 5.97 1.93 5.44
CA GLU A 94 5.54 1.58 4.09
C GLU A 94 4.92 2.78 3.35
N MET A 95 4.12 3.59 4.05
CA MET A 95 3.55 4.83 3.49
C MET A 95 4.67 5.80 3.08
N LEU A 96 5.67 5.97 3.95
CA LEU A 96 6.81 6.86 3.69
C LEU A 96 7.61 6.40 2.48
N ASP A 97 7.90 5.09 2.39
CA ASP A 97 8.61 4.50 1.26
C ASP A 97 7.83 4.69 -0.05
N ALA A 98 6.54 4.31 -0.07
CA ALA A 98 5.70 4.45 -1.24
C ALA A 98 5.54 5.92 -1.69
N SER A 99 5.41 6.85 -0.73
CA SER A 99 5.31 8.30 -1.01
C SER A 99 6.59 8.85 -1.63
N ARG A 100 7.77 8.51 -1.06
CA ARG A 100 9.07 8.91 -1.62
C ARG A 100 9.29 8.34 -3.02
N ASN A 101 8.96 7.07 -3.23
CA ASN A 101 9.05 6.45 -4.56
C ASN A 101 8.10 7.11 -5.58
N PHE A 102 6.89 7.49 -5.16
CA PHE A 102 5.98 8.24 -6.01
C PHE A 102 6.55 9.61 -6.37
N GLN A 103 7.07 10.36 -5.39
CA GLN A 103 7.71 11.66 -5.60
C GLN A 103 8.91 11.56 -6.57
N ASN A 104 9.81 10.60 -6.34
CA ASN A 104 10.97 10.37 -7.21
C ASN A 104 10.55 10.09 -8.66
N ASN A 105 9.51 9.28 -8.87
CA ASN A 105 9.01 9.00 -10.22
C ASN A 105 8.47 10.26 -10.93
N ILE A 106 7.78 11.14 -10.20
CA ILE A 106 7.29 12.41 -10.73
C ILE A 106 8.45 13.36 -11.05
N GLU A 107 9.50 13.38 -10.22
CA GLU A 107 10.71 14.18 -10.44
C GLU A 107 11.46 13.74 -11.70
N VAL A 108 11.62 12.42 -11.91
CA VAL A 108 12.24 11.88 -13.13
C VAL A 108 11.50 12.33 -14.38
N ILE A 109 10.17 12.23 -14.40
CA ILE A 109 9.34 12.66 -15.54
C ILE A 109 9.45 14.16 -15.77
N THR A 110 9.46 14.94 -14.69
CA THR A 110 9.58 16.41 -14.77
C THR A 110 10.95 16.81 -15.33
N THR A 111 12.01 16.11 -14.90
CA THR A 111 13.37 16.32 -15.39
C THR A 111 13.47 15.97 -16.88
N LEU A 112 12.93 14.82 -17.29
CA LEU A 112 12.86 14.43 -18.70
C LEU A 112 12.13 15.47 -19.56
N ARG A 113 10.98 15.97 -19.09
CA ARG A 113 10.23 17.03 -19.79
C ARG A 113 11.06 18.31 -19.92
N SER A 114 11.77 18.71 -18.87
CA SER A 114 12.65 19.89 -18.90
C SER A 114 13.78 19.73 -19.91
N LEU A 115 14.43 18.55 -19.94
CA LEU A 115 15.47 18.24 -20.90
C LEU A 115 14.93 18.28 -22.35
N MET A 116 13.78 17.66 -22.61
CA MET A 116 13.15 17.67 -23.94
C MET A 116 12.84 19.10 -24.42
N LEU A 117 12.29 19.96 -23.55
CA LEU A 117 12.01 21.36 -23.89
C LEU A 117 13.30 22.12 -24.22
N ARG A 118 14.36 21.94 -23.42
CA ARG A 118 15.68 22.54 -23.70
C ARG A 118 16.25 22.06 -25.03
N THR A 119 16.11 20.77 -25.35
CA THR A 119 16.56 20.22 -26.65
C THR A 119 15.81 20.85 -27.82
N ILE A 120 14.49 21.06 -27.69
CA ILE A 120 13.69 21.74 -28.72
C ILE A 120 14.12 23.19 -28.90
N ASP A 121 14.37 23.91 -27.80
CA ASP A 121 14.80 25.32 -27.84
C ASP A 121 16.22 25.48 -28.43
N MET A 122 17.12 24.50 -28.25
CA MET A 122 18.44 24.50 -28.89
C MET A 122 18.38 24.22 -30.40
N GLY A 123 17.29 23.65 -30.91
CA GLY A 123 17.12 23.32 -32.32
C GLY A 123 16.56 24.46 -33.19
N LYS A 124 16.35 25.65 -32.62
CA LYS A 124 15.88 26.87 -33.30
C LYS A 124 17.00 27.84 -33.64
#